data_AF-A0A3S1QIK1-F1
#
_entry.id   AF-A0A3S1QIK1-F1
#
_cell.length_a   1.000
_cell.length_b   1.000
_cell.length_c   1.000
_cell.angle_alpha   90.00
_cell.angle_beta   90.00
_cell.angle_gamma   90.00
#
_symmetry.space_group_name_H-M   'P 1'
#
loop_
_entity.id
_entity.type
_entity.pdbx_description
1 polymer ?
#
loop_
_entity_poly.entity_id
_entity_poly.type
_entity_poly.pdbx_seq_one_letter_code
_entity_poly.pdbx_strand_id
1 'polypeptide(L)'
;MKKLMEISLGVVTSVGGFLEVGSMATAAQAGAMFGFQLIWAVVLGTVCIIFLVEMSGRFAAVSHHTISDGIRERFGFNVFLWPLLAALLVNFLVLSAEIGGVAIALELATGIGFQWWALPVALLAW
;
A
#
# COMPACT_ATOMS: atom_id res chain seq x y z
N MET A 1 -20.78 2.43 18.40
CA MET A 1 -20.78 1.61 17.15
C MET A 1 -20.13 2.34 15.98
N LYS A 2 -20.54 3.57 15.62
CA LYS A 2 -19.96 4.32 14.47
C LYS A 2 -18.44 4.58 14.55
N LYS A 3 -17.94 5.08 15.70
CA LYS A 3 -16.49 5.30 15.92
C LYS A 3 -15.65 4.02 15.81
N LEU A 4 -16.20 2.86 16.19
CA LEU A 4 -15.45 1.60 16.12
C LEU A 4 -15.27 1.14 14.67
N MET A 5 -16.30 1.31 13.83
CA MET A 5 -16.20 1.06 12.39
C MET A 5 -15.23 2.01 11.69
N GLU A 6 -15.25 3.30 12.02
CA GLU A 6 -14.33 4.29 11.44
C GLU A 6 -12.87 3.96 11.76
N ILE A 7 -12.57 3.62 13.02
CA ILE A 7 -11.24 3.18 13.43
C ILE A 7 -10.85 1.89 12.71
N SER A 8 -11.76 0.92 12.59
CA SER A 8 -11.47 -0.33 11.88
C SER A 8 -11.15 -0.10 10.40
N LEU A 9 -11.85 0.83 9.75
CA LEU A 9 -11.60 1.18 8.35
C LEU A 9 -10.21 1.81 8.20
N GLY A 10 -9.85 2.73 9.10
CA GLY A 10 -8.52 3.34 9.14
C GLY A 10 -7.40 2.33 9.37
N VAL A 11 -7.63 1.34 10.25
CA VAL A 11 -6.66 0.25 10.49
C VAL A 11 -6.52 -0.64 9.25
N VAL A 12 -7.62 -1.02 8.59
CA VAL A 12 -7.58 -1.83 7.35
C VAL A 12 -6.85 -1.09 6.24
N THR A 13 -7.12 0.21 6.06
CA THR A 13 -6.39 1.05 5.09
C THR A 13 -4.92 1.18 5.45
N SER A 14 -4.58 1.26 6.74
CA SER A 14 -3.19 1.37 7.18
C SER A 14 -2.41 0.07 6.97
N VAL A 15 -3.03 -1.07 7.26
CA VAL A 15 -2.42 -2.39 7.08
C VAL A 15 -2.26 -2.69 5.59
N GLY A 16 -3.33 -2.55 4.79
CA GLY A 16 -3.25 -2.82 3.35
C GLY A 16 -2.44 -1.80 2.55
N GLY A 17 -2.29 -0.56 3.04
CA GLY A 17 -1.64 0.52 2.31
C GLY A 17 -0.17 0.77 2.67
N PHE A 18 0.24 0.52 3.91
CA PHE A 18 1.58 0.88 4.40
C PHE A 18 2.40 -0.31 4.91
N LEU A 19 1.77 -1.45 5.17
CA LEU A 19 2.44 -2.69 5.58
C LEU A 19 2.43 -3.68 4.41
N GLU A 20 3.05 -3.29 3.31
CA GLU A 20 3.24 -4.14 2.14
C GLU A 20 4.66 -4.74 2.09
N VAL A 21 4.82 -5.84 1.35
CA VAL A 21 6.03 -6.66 1.28
C VAL A 21 7.26 -5.87 0.80
N GLY A 22 7.10 -4.92 -0.11
CA GLY A 22 8.18 -4.09 -0.64
C GLY A 22 8.81 -3.16 0.41
N SER A 23 8.01 -2.56 1.26
CA SER A 23 8.37 -1.68 2.37
C SER A 23 9.02 -2.49 3.48
N MET A 24 8.50 -3.69 3.76
CA MET A 24 9.11 -4.65 4.67
C MET A 24 10.48 -5.10 4.17
N ALA A 25 10.60 -5.48 2.88
CA ALA A 25 11.84 -5.90 2.27
C ALA A 25 12.88 -4.77 2.28
N THR A 26 12.47 -3.54 1.94
CA THR A 26 13.34 -2.36 1.96
C THR A 26 13.82 -2.05 3.37
N ALA A 27 12.91 -2.05 4.36
CA ALA A 27 13.26 -1.80 5.75
C ALA A 27 14.18 -2.89 6.32
N ALA A 28 13.92 -4.17 6.00
CA ALA A 28 14.75 -5.29 6.41
C ALA A 28 16.16 -5.21 5.80
N GLN A 29 16.26 -4.92 4.50
CA GLN A 29 17.54 -4.78 3.82
C GLN A 29 18.32 -3.56 4.34
N ALA A 30 17.66 -2.42 4.54
CA ALA A 30 18.26 -1.23 5.12
C ALA A 30 18.75 -1.50 6.56
N GLY A 31 17.97 -2.22 7.37
CA GLY A 31 18.36 -2.63 8.71
C GLY A 31 19.56 -3.58 8.72
N ALA A 32 19.63 -4.51 7.77
CA ALA A 32 20.78 -5.41 7.63
C ALA A 32 22.07 -4.67 7.24
N MET A 33 21.97 -3.64 6.40
CA MET A 33 23.14 -2.88 5.94
C MET A 33 23.58 -1.76 6.90
N PHE A 34 22.62 -1.03 7.47
CA PHE A 34 22.87 0.20 8.24
C PHE A 34 22.51 0.07 9.73
N GLY A 35 22.04 -1.10 10.18
CA GLY A 35 21.53 -1.28 11.53
C GLY A 35 20.40 -0.30 11.83
N PHE A 36 20.48 0.37 12.97
CA PHE A 36 19.47 1.34 13.42
C PHE A 36 19.71 2.78 12.94
N GLN A 37 20.71 3.02 12.08
CA GLN A 37 21.07 4.38 11.65
C GLN A 37 19.98 5.08 10.85
N LEU A 38 19.06 4.35 10.21
CA LEU A 38 17.99 4.89 9.37
C LEU A 38 16.62 5.00 10.07
N ILE A 39 16.53 4.75 11.39
CA ILE A 39 15.27 4.90 12.14
C ILE A 39 14.69 6.30 11.99
N TRP A 40 15.52 7.34 12.00
CA TRP A 40 15.04 8.72 11.88
C TRP A 40 14.31 8.96 10.55
N ALA A 41 14.73 8.30 9.47
CA ALA A 41 14.08 8.42 8.16
C ALA A 41 12.71 7.74 8.17
N VAL A 42 12.56 6.61 8.87
CA VAL A 42 11.26 5.94 9.09
C VAL A 42 10.30 6.83 9.88
N VAL A 43 10.79 7.46 10.95
CA VAL A 43 10.00 8.40 11.76
C VAL A 43 9.55 9.60 10.92
N LEU A 44 10.46 10.21 10.16
CA LEU A 44 10.15 11.32 9.27
C LEU A 44 9.12 10.92 8.20
N GLY A 45 9.31 9.77 7.55
CA GLY A 45 8.38 9.23 6.57
C GLY A 45 6.98 9.01 7.16
N THR A 46 6.91 8.50 8.38
CA THR A 46 5.64 8.29 9.10
C THR A 46 4.93 9.62 9.36
N VAL A 47 5.64 10.66 9.80
CA VAL A 47 5.07 12.00 10.00
C VAL A 47 4.51 12.54 8.68
N CYS A 48 5.27 12.45 7.58
CA CYS A 48 4.80 12.89 6.26
C CYS A 48 3.53 12.16 5.81
N ILE A 49 3.46 10.84 6.01
CA ILE A 49 2.29 10.03 5.67
C ILE A 49 1.08 10.42 6.51
N ILE A 50 1.25 10.66 7.82
CA ILE A 50 0.17 11.10 8.70
C ILE A 50 -0.47 12.39 8.15
N PHE A 51 0.33 13.38 7.74
CA PHE A 51 -0.18 14.60 7.14
C PHE A 51 -0.92 14.33 5.82
N LEU A 52 -0.37 13.51 4.94
CA LEU A 52 -1.00 13.18 3.66
C LEU A 52 -2.36 12.47 3.83
N VAL A 53 -2.42 11.52 4.77
CA VAL A 53 -3.64 10.76 5.07
C VAL A 53 -4.69 11.66 5.71
N GLU A 54 -4.31 12.56 6.62
CA GLU A 54 -5.22 13.52 7.24
C GLU A 54 -5.83 14.46 6.20
N MET A 55 -5.02 15.00 5.30
CA MET A 55 -5.48 15.87 4.22
C MET A 55 -6.42 15.13 3.26
N SER A 56 -6.06 13.90 2.89
CA SER A 56 -6.87 13.06 1.99
C SER A 56 -8.21 12.69 2.63
N GLY A 57 -8.21 12.33 3.91
CA GLY A 57 -9.41 12.02 4.67
C GLY A 57 -10.32 13.24 4.84
N ARG A 58 -9.75 14.41 5.14
CA ARG A 58 -10.52 15.66 5.23
C ARG A 58 -11.11 16.08 3.89
N PHE A 59 -10.36 15.91 2.80
CA PHE A 59 -10.87 16.16 1.46
C PHE A 59 -12.10 15.30 1.19
N ALA A 60 -12.02 13.98 1.43
CA ALA A 60 -13.15 13.08 1.22
C ALA A 60 -14.34 13.39 2.14
N ALA A 61 -14.10 13.73 3.40
CA ALA A 61 -15.15 14.04 4.38
C ALA A 61 -15.91 15.34 4.07
N VAL A 62 -15.23 16.37 3.55
CA VAL A 62 -15.83 17.68 3.26
C VAL A 62 -16.42 17.74 1.87
N SER A 63 -15.71 17.20 0.87
CA SER A 63 -16.15 17.27 -0.53
C SER A 63 -17.23 16.23 -0.86
N HIS A 64 -17.37 15.17 -0.06
CA HIS A 64 -18.15 13.97 -0.38
C HIS A 64 -17.74 13.26 -1.69
N HIS A 65 -16.57 13.60 -2.23
CA HIS A 65 -15.99 13.00 -3.42
C HIS A 65 -14.68 12.30 -3.07
N THR A 66 -14.35 11.23 -3.79
CA THR A 66 -13.00 10.67 -3.74
C THR A 66 -12.03 11.63 -4.43
N ILE A 67 -10.73 11.54 -4.12
CA ILE A 67 -9.70 12.35 -4.81
C ILE A 67 -9.76 12.11 -6.32
N SER A 68 -10.00 10.86 -6.74
CA SER A 68 -10.20 10.49 -8.14
C SER A 68 -11.39 11.18 -8.79
N ASP A 69 -12.55 11.20 -8.11
CA ASP A 69 -13.76 11.84 -8.64
C ASP A 69 -13.60 13.36 -8.67
N GLY A 70 -13.01 13.96 -7.64
CA GLY A 70 -12.75 15.39 -7.58
C GLY A 70 -11.80 15.86 -8.69
N ILE A 71 -10.78 15.05 -9.05
CA ILE A 71 -9.91 15.36 -10.19
C ILE A 71 -10.69 15.27 -11.50
N ARG A 72 -11.48 14.20 -11.68
CA ARG A 72 -12.26 13.97 -12.90
C ARG A 72 -13.30 15.06 -13.12
N GLU A 73 -14.00 15.50 -12.08
CA GLU A 73 -15.05 16.50 -12.17
C GLU A 73 -14.48 17.90 -12.43
N ARG A 74 -13.38 18.26 -11.76
CA ARG A 74 -12.80 19.61 -11.83
C ARG A 74 -11.86 19.85 -13.00
N PHE A 75 -11.08 18.84 -13.40
CA PHE A 75 -10.06 18.95 -14.45
C PHE A 75 -10.41 18.16 -15.73
N GLY A 76 -11.54 17.45 -15.72
CA GLY A 76 -12.00 16.65 -16.84
C GLY A 76 -11.26 15.32 -17.01
N PHE A 77 -11.72 14.53 -17.96
CA PHE A 77 -11.25 13.15 -18.17
C PHE A 77 -9.79 13.07 -18.64
N ASN A 78 -9.34 14.01 -19.47
CA ASN A 78 -7.98 14.00 -20.05
C ASN A 78 -6.89 14.15 -18.97
N VAL A 79 -7.14 14.95 -17.93
CA VAL A 79 -6.20 15.12 -16.81
C VAL A 79 -6.29 13.93 -15.86
N PHE A 80 -7.49 13.38 -15.64
CA PHE A 80 -7.71 12.21 -14.80
C PHE A 80 -7.01 10.93 -15.31
N LEU A 81 -6.82 10.81 -16.62
CA LEU A 81 -6.19 9.63 -17.23
C LEU A 81 -4.76 9.39 -16.70
N TRP A 82 -4.00 10.46 -16.41
CA TRP A 82 -2.63 10.36 -15.91
C TRP A 82 -2.55 9.77 -14.50
N PRO A 83 -3.24 10.32 -13.47
CA PRO A 83 -3.32 9.68 -12.16
C PRO A 83 -3.90 8.26 -12.21
N LEU A 84 -4.88 8.01 -13.08
CA LEU A 84 -5.47 6.68 -13.24
C LEU A 84 -4.43 5.65 -13.71
N LEU A 85 -3.66 5.97 -14.76
CA LEU A 85 -2.62 5.09 -15.27
C LEU A 85 -1.47 4.91 -14.25
N ALA A 86 -1.07 5.99 -13.58
CA ALA A 86 -0.07 5.92 -12.53
C ALA A 86 -0.52 5.03 -11.36
N ALA A 87 -1.77 5.20 -10.89
CA ALA A 87 -2.34 4.38 -9.85
C ALA A 87 -2.47 2.91 -10.28
N LEU A 88 -2.87 2.64 -11.51
CA LEU A 88 -2.94 1.28 -12.04
C LEU A 88 -1.56 0.61 -12.02
N LEU A 89 -0.53 1.33 -12.48
CA LEU A 89 0.83 0.82 -12.50
C LEU A 89 1.37 0.57 -11.09
N VAL A 90 1.16 1.51 -10.16
CA VAL A 90 1.58 1.35 -8.76
C VAL A 90 0.88 0.15 -8.13
N ASN A 91 -0.45 0.03 -8.27
CA ASN A 91 -1.19 -1.12 -7.72
C ASN A 91 -0.73 -2.44 -8.34
N PHE A 92 -0.41 -2.46 -9.64
CA PHE A 92 0.13 -3.65 -10.30
C PHE A 92 1.48 -4.06 -9.72
N LEU A 93 2.38 -3.10 -9.47
CA LEU A 93 3.68 -3.37 -8.86
C LEU A 93 3.53 -3.87 -7.41
N VAL A 94 2.67 -3.24 -6.61
CA VAL A 94 2.38 -3.66 -5.23
C VAL A 94 1.80 -5.07 -5.21
N LEU A 95 0.78 -5.35 -6.03
CA LEU A 95 0.19 -6.69 -6.13
C LEU A 95 1.23 -7.74 -6.53
N SER A 96 2.12 -7.42 -7.47
CA SER A 96 3.21 -8.31 -7.87
C SER A 96 4.16 -8.59 -6.70
N ALA A 97 4.49 -7.58 -5.91
CA ALA A 97 5.33 -7.72 -4.71
C ALA A 97 4.65 -8.55 -3.63
N GLU A 98 3.35 -8.36 -3.38
CA GLU A 98 2.55 -9.13 -2.42
C GLU A 98 2.50 -10.61 -2.79
N ILE A 99 2.15 -10.93 -4.04
CA ILE A 99 2.12 -12.32 -4.54
C ILE A 99 3.50 -12.96 -4.40
N GLY A 100 4.56 -12.24 -4.77
CA GLY A 100 5.94 -12.69 -4.61
C GLY A 100 6.31 -12.95 -3.15
N GLY A 101 5.96 -12.04 -2.25
CA GLY A 101 6.23 -12.14 -0.82
C GLY A 101 5.54 -13.34 -0.17
N VAL A 102 4.25 -13.54 -0.46
CA VAL A 102 3.49 -14.68 0.07
C VAL A 102 4.06 -16.00 -0.46
N ALA A 103 4.40 -16.08 -1.75
CA ALA A 103 4.96 -17.29 -2.32
C ALA A 103 6.36 -17.63 -1.74
N ILE A 104 7.21 -16.63 -1.47
CA ILE A 104 8.49 -16.84 -0.76
C ILE A 104 8.25 -17.27 0.69
N ALA A 105 7.29 -16.65 1.38
CA ALA A 105 6.95 -17.03 2.75
C ALA A 105 6.48 -18.49 2.83
N LEU A 106 5.68 -18.93 1.85
CA LEU A 106 5.22 -20.32 1.74
C LEU A 106 6.36 -21.28 1.37
N GLU A 107 7.29 -20.88 0.51
CA GLU A 107 8.50 -21.65 0.23
C GLU A 107 9.33 -21.85 1.51
N LEU A 108 9.55 -20.79 2.29
CA LEU A 108 10.28 -20.89 3.57
C LEU A 108 9.54 -21.76 4.59
N ALA A 109 8.21 -21.77 4.59
CA ALA A 109 7.41 -22.56 5.53
C ALA A 109 7.29 -24.05 5.12
N THR A 110 7.26 -24.35 3.82
CA THR A 110 6.94 -25.70 3.31
C THR A 110 8.14 -26.41 2.67
N GLY A 111 9.19 -25.68 2.31
CA GLY A 111 10.34 -26.18 1.56
C GLY A 111 10.04 -26.50 0.09
N ILE A 112 8.84 -26.20 -0.39
CA ILE A 112 8.43 -26.40 -1.80
C ILE A 112 8.77 -25.14 -2.59
N GLY A 113 9.42 -25.31 -3.74
CA GLY A 113 9.92 -24.18 -4.53
C GLY A 113 8.84 -23.17 -4.92
N PHE A 114 9.21 -21.88 -4.87
CA PHE A 114 8.36 -20.72 -5.14
C PHE A 114 7.42 -20.85 -6.35
N GLN A 115 7.90 -21.46 -7.44
CA GLN A 115 7.17 -21.59 -8.70
C GLN A 115 5.81 -22.30 -8.54
N TRP A 116 5.72 -23.24 -7.59
CA TRP A 116 4.51 -23.98 -7.31
C TRP A 116 3.50 -23.18 -6.49
N TRP A 117 3.96 -22.20 -5.70
CA TRP A 117 3.11 -21.34 -4.88
C TRP A 117 2.66 -20.07 -5.61
N ALA A 118 3.39 -19.64 -6.64
CA ALA A 118 3.06 -18.43 -7.40
C ALA A 118 1.64 -18.49 -8.02
N LEU A 119 1.25 -19.61 -8.63
CA LEU A 119 -0.05 -19.75 -9.30
C LEU A 119 -1.22 -19.85 -8.29
N PRO A 120 -1.17 -20.68 -7.23
CA PRO A 120 -2.21 -20.70 -6.20
C PRO A 120 -2.38 -19.36 -5.48
N VAL A 121 -1.28 -18.68 -5.14
CA VAL A 121 -1.32 -17.39 -4.46
C VAL A 121 -1.93 -16.32 -5.35
N ALA A 122 -1.53 -16.26 -6.62
CA ALA A 122 -2.12 -15.32 -7.58
C ALA A 122 -3.63 -15.53 -7.76
N LEU A 123 -4.09 -16.79 -7.77
CA LEU A 123 -5.52 -17.11 -7.88
C LEU A 123 -6.30 -16.81 -6.60
N LEU A 124 -5.68 -16.90 -5.42
CA LEU A 124 -6.33 -16.59 -4.13
C LEU A 124 -6.32 -15.10 -3.79
N ALA A 125 -5.33 -14.36 -4.30
CA ALA A 125 -5.20 -12.92 -4.10
C ALA A 125 -6.13 -12.09 -5.01
N TRP A 126 -6.73 -12.71 -6.04
CA TRP A 126 -7.66 -12.09 -6.99
C TRP A 126 -9.11 -12.46 -6.67
#